data_AF-A0A1G9M5X9-F1
#
_entry.id   AF-A0A1G9M5X9-F1
#
_cell.length_a   1.000
_cell.length_b   1.000
_cell.length_c   1.000
_cell.angle_alpha   90.00
_cell.angle_beta   90.00
_cell.angle_gamma   90.00
#
_symmetry.space_group_name_H-M   'P 1'
#
loop_
_entity.id
_entity.type
_entity.pdbx_description
1 polymer ?
#
loop_
_entity_poly.entity_id
_entity_poly.type
_entity_poly.pdbx_seq_one_letter_code
_entity_poly.pdbx_strand_id
1 'polypeptide(L)' 'MDKVYLILKILITLIIVVLFVQNIRVVEVTFLTWSLSLPLALLLVVIYVLGMVSGKSLMALIRRLRSREHRR' A
#
# COMPACT_ATOMS: atom_id res chain seq x y z
N MET A 1 -32.64 -22.04 -11.98
CA MET A 1 -32.11 -20.65 -11.96
C MET A 1 -30.75 -20.58 -11.25
N ASP A 2 -30.49 -21.41 -10.25
CA ASP A 2 -29.27 -21.34 -9.40
C ASP A 2 -27.96 -21.60 -10.16
N LYS A 3 -27.99 -22.51 -11.14
CA LYS A 3 -26.80 -22.82 -11.96
C LYS A 3 -26.35 -21.64 -12.82
N VAL A 4 -27.29 -20.85 -13.33
CA VAL A 4 -26.98 -19.66 -14.16
C VAL A 4 -26.32 -18.58 -13.31
N TYR A 5 -26.84 -18.33 -12.11
CA TYR A 5 -26.23 -17.40 -11.16
C TYR A 5 -24.84 -17.85 -10.72
N LEU A 6 -24.64 -19.15 -10.49
CA LEU A 6 -23.35 -19.71 -10.12
C LEU A 6 -22.33 -19.58 -11.26
N ILE A 7 -22.71 -19.94 -12.49
CA ILE A 7 -21.87 -19.77 -13.68
C ILE A 7 -21.51 -18.30 -13.88
N LEU A 8 -22.47 -17.39 -13.76
CA LEU A 8 -22.24 -15.95 -13.88
C LEU A 8 -21.27 -15.44 -12.80
N LYS A 9 -21.43 -15.88 -11.55
CA LYS A 9 -20.52 -15.53 -10.46
C LYS A 9 -19.10 -15.99 -10.75
N ILE A 10 -18.93 -17.26 -11.16
CA ILE A 10 -17.62 -17.81 -11.53
C ILE A 10 -17.00 -17.03 -12.69
N LEU A 11 -17.80 -16.71 -13.73
CA LEU A 11 -17.33 -15.96 -14.88
C LEU A 11 -16.84 -14.56 -14.48
N ILE A 12 -17.62 -13.84 -13.66
CA ILE A 12 -17.26 -12.53 -13.13
C ILE A 12 -15.99 -12.61 -12.28
N THR A 13 -15.91 -13.60 -11.37
CA THR A 13 -14.71 -13.82 -10.54
C THR A 13 -13.49 -14.08 -11.42
N LEU A 14 -13.62 -14.92 -12.46
CA LEU A 14 -12.52 -15.23 -13.36
C LEU A 14 -12.05 -13.98 -14.13
N ILE A 15 -12.98 -13.16 -14.63
CA ILE A 15 -12.67 -11.89 -15.29
C ILE A 15 -11.90 -10.96 -14.35
N ILE A 16 -12.35 -10.81 -13.10
CA ILE A 16 -11.68 -9.96 -12.10
C ILE A 16 -10.27 -10.48 -11.81
N VAL A 17 -10.09 -11.79 -11.66
CA VAL A 17 -8.77 -12.39 -11.41
C VAL A 17 -7.85 -12.18 -12.61
N VAL A 18 -8.33 -12.38 -13.83
CA VAL A 18 -7.54 -12.14 -15.06
C VAL A 18 -7.16 -10.67 -15.16
N LEU A 19 -8.11 -9.76 -14.94
CA LEU A 19 -7.82 -8.32 -14.91
C LEU A 19 -6.80 -7.98 -13.84
N PHE A 20 -6.93 -8.54 -12.63
CA PHE A 20 -5.97 -8.34 -11.55
C PHE A 20 -4.58 -8.78 -12.00
N VAL A 21 -4.42 -10.03 -12.45
CA VAL A 21 -3.12 -10.58 -12.88
C VAL A 21 -2.52 -9.77 -14.04
N GLN A 22 -3.34 -9.40 -15.03
CA GLN A 22 -2.88 -8.60 -16.18
C GLN A 22 -2.54 -7.16 -15.82
N ASN A 23 -3.16 -6.59 -14.78
CA ASN A 23 -2.91 -5.23 -14.31
C ASN A 23 -1.92 -5.18 -13.13
N ILE A 24 -1.26 -6.30 -12.80
CA ILE A 24 -0.10 -6.28 -11.90
C ILE A 24 1.03 -5.55 -12.63
N ARG A 25 1.16 -4.26 -12.35
CA ARG A 25 2.33 -3.47 -12.74
C ARG A 25 3.42 -3.68 -11.71
N VAL A 26 4.36 -4.57 -12.03
CA VAL A 26 5.60 -4.70 -11.27
C VAL A 26 6.44 -3.46 -11.57
N VAL A 27 6.83 -2.76 -10.52
CA VAL A 27 7.74 -1.63 -10.59
C VAL A 27 9.06 -2.01 -9.94
N GLU A 28 10.15 -1.61 -10.58
CA GLU A 28 11.49 -1.74 -10.00
C GLU A 28 11.82 -0.46 -9.24
N VAL A 29 12.20 -0.61 -7.98
CA VAL A 29 12.62 0.48 -7.11
C VAL A 29 14.10 0.28 -6.82
N THR A 30 14.91 1.24 -7.27
CA THR A 30 16.35 1.25 -7.00
C THR A 30 16.65 2.25 -5.90
N PHE A 31 17.39 1.80 -4.88
CA PHE A 31 17.86 2.63 -3.78
C PHE A 31 19.34 2.37 -3.53
N LEU A 32 20.19 3.33 -3.88
CA LEU A 32 21.65 3.23 -3.82
C LEU A 32 22.15 2.01 -4.61
N THR A 33 22.63 0.96 -3.94
CA THR A 33 23.10 -0.30 -4.56
C THR A 33 22.05 -1.43 -4.51
N TRP A 34 20.87 -1.16 -3.97
CA TRP A 34 19.79 -2.15 -3.84
C TRP A 34 18.74 -1.92 -4.93
N SER A 35 18.23 -2.99 -5.51
CA SER A 35 17.05 -2.97 -6.36
C SER A 35 16.01 -3.95 -5.83
N LEU A 36 14.74 -3.57 -5.92
CA LEU A 36 13.62 -4.39 -5.48
C LEU A 36 12.47 -4.25 -6.48
N SER A 37 12.02 -5.38 -7.02
CA SER A 37 10.90 -5.44 -7.94
C SER A 37 9.67 -5.95 -7.21
N LEU A 38 8.61 -5.14 -7.16
CA LEU A 38 7.36 -5.52 -6.52
C LEU A 38 6.14 -4.90 -7.22
N PRO A 39 4.94 -5.45 -7.03
CA PRO A 39 3.72 -4.83 -7.54
C PRO A 39 3.53 -3.42 -6.98
N LEU A 40 3.17 -2.46 -7.84
CA LEU A 40 2.94 -1.06 -7.47
C LEU A 40 1.98 -0.92 -6.29
N ALA A 41 0.90 -1.70 -6.26
CA ALA A 41 -0.07 -1.68 -5.17
C ALA A 41 0.57 -2.01 -3.82
N LEU A 42 1.45 -3.01 -3.78
CA LEU A 42 2.18 -3.39 -2.57
C LEU A 42 3.17 -2.30 -2.16
N LEU A 43 3.86 -1.69 -3.13
CA LEU A 43 4.77 -0.57 -2.88
C LEU A 43 4.02 0.60 -2.22
N LEU A 44 2.85 0.96 -2.74
CA LEU A 44 2.02 2.03 -2.19
C LEU A 44 1.59 1.74 -0.75
N VAL A 45 1.18 0.50 -0.45
CA VAL A 45 0.82 0.10 0.92
C VAL A 45 2.01 0.23 1.86
N VAL A 46 3.19 -0.25 1.46
CA VAL A 46 4.42 -0.16 2.28
C VAL A 46 4.78 1.31 2.53
N ILE A 47 4.80 2.14 1.50
CA ILE A 47 5.10 3.58 1.61
C ILE A 47 4.08 4.27 2.52
N TYR A 48 2.79 3.97 2.38
CA TYR A 48 1.74 4.54 3.22
C TYR A 48 1.95 4.21 4.70
N VAL A 49 2.25 2.95 5.02
CA VAL A 49 2.52 2.51 6.40
C VAL A 49 3.76 3.19 6.95
N LEU A 50 4.86 3.23 6.19
CA LEU A 50 6.09 3.92 6.59
C LEU A 50 5.85 5.42 6.83
N GLY A 51 5.05 6.06 5.98
CA GLY A 51 4.62 7.45 6.12
C GLY A 51 3.81 7.66 7.40
N MET A 52 2.90 6.75 7.73
CA MET A 52 2.11 6.82 8.97
C MET A 52 2.98 6.70 10.21
N VAL A 53 3.92 5.75 10.23
CA VAL A 53 4.85 5.53 11.36
C VAL A 53 5.79 6.73 11.53
N SER A 54 6.40 7.18 10.43
CA SER A 54 7.32 8.33 10.44
C SER A 54 6.59 9.62 10.83
N GLY A 55 5.41 9.88 10.26
CA GLY A 55 4.60 11.05 10.54
C GLY A 55 4.12 11.13 12.00
N LYS A 56 3.66 10.00 12.57
CA LYS A 56 3.31 9.94 14.00
C LYS A 56 4.51 10.25 14.89
N SER A 57 5.67 9.69 14.56
CA SER A 57 6.91 9.89 15.33
C SER A 57 7.38 11.34 15.27
N LEU A 58 7.34 11.95 14.09
CA LEU A 58 7.68 13.35 13.88
C LEU A 58 6.76 14.29 14.65
N MET A 59 5.45 14.05 14.59
CA MET A 59 4.46 14.86 15.33
C MET A 59 4.62 14.72 16.85
N ALA A 60 4.93 13.53 17.34
CA ALA A 60 5.25 13.32 18.74
C ALA A 60 6.51 14.09 19.18
N LEU A 61 7.54 14.13 18.34
CA LEU A 61 8.77 14.88 18.61
C LEU A 61 8.50 16.39 18.62
N ILE A 62 7.81 16.93 17.61
CA ILE A 62 7.47 18.36 17.54
C ILE A 62 6.65 18.78 18.77
N ARG A 63 5.66 17.97 19.18
CA ARG A 63 4.85 18.26 20.37
C ARG A 63 5.71 18.31 21.64
N ARG A 64 6.66 17.36 21.80
CA ARG A 64 7.59 17.36 22.93
C ARG A 64 8.48 18.60 22.97
N LEU A 65 8.98 19.05 21.82
CA LEU A 65 9.81 20.24 21.71
C LEU A 65 9.02 21.50 22.11
N ARG A 66 7.81 21.69 21.58
CA ARG A 66 6.94 22.83 21.95
C ARG A 66 6.57 22.85 23.44
N SER A 67 6.27 21.68 24.03
CA SER A 67 5.97 21.58 25.46
C SER A 67 7.17 21.79 26.38
N ARG A 68 8.41 21.68 25.86
CA ARG A 68 9.63 22.01 26.62
C ARG A 68 9.90 23.52 26.62
N GLU A 69 9.61 24.18 25.51
CA GLU A 69 9.83 25.62 25.33
C GLU A 69 8.90 26.46 26.22
N HIS A 70 7.66 26.02 26.43
CA HIS A 70 6.71 26.71 27.32
C HIS A 70 6.97 26.51 28.84
N ARG A 71 8.02 25.75 29.21
CA ARG A 71 8.39 25.46 30.61
C ARG A 71 9.74 26.09 31.03
N ARG A 72 10.36 26.89 30.17
CA ARG A 72 11.50 27.76 30.49
C ARG A 72 11.05 29.21 30.43
#